data_AF-A0A1E1W106-F1
#
_entry.id   AF-A0A1E1W106-F1
#
_cell.length_a   1.000
_cell.length_b   1.000
_cell.length_c   1.000
_cell.angle_alpha   90.00
_cell.angle_beta   90.00
_cell.angle_gamma   90.00
#
_symmetry.space_group_name_H-M   'P 1'
#
loop_
_entity.id
_entity.type
_entity.pdbx_description
1 polymer ?
#
loop_
_entity_poly.entity_id
_entity_poly.type
_entity_poly.pdbx_seq_one_letter_code
_entity_poly.pdbx_strand_id
1 'polypeptide(L)'
;MFQYKIKKLEDILKLDLVKDKDASEIQTIWEQYHRNKHVISAIIPADQYAAIKEKMNKYPTFLFPLPRSQGYEFIMCQSYSHSIHFTPLLAFQVHKENAPECLTMVHYTELQHKDIVLMRGEYDKNVLTGQEAQCLANQFQMYYGGKDETKSQLLQTFTEHPDKFKHMDLVSQLENISL
;
A
#
# COMPACT_ATOMS: atom_id res chain seq x y z
N MET A 1 20.32 -9.31 -8.23
CA MET A 1 18.90 -9.28 -7.87
C MET A 1 18.82 -9.35 -6.35
N PHE A 2 18.64 -8.22 -5.67
CA PHE A 2 18.41 -8.23 -4.22
C PHE A 2 16.99 -8.77 -4.01
N GLN A 3 16.87 -10.06 -3.69
CA GLN A 3 15.60 -10.66 -3.30
C GLN A 3 15.26 -10.12 -1.91
N TYR A 4 14.47 -9.06 -1.85
CA TYR A 4 13.84 -8.64 -0.61
C TYR A 4 12.92 -9.78 -0.16
N LYS A 5 13.31 -10.51 0.89
CA LYS A 5 12.52 -11.61 1.40
C LYS A 5 11.35 -11.04 2.20
N ILE A 6 10.15 -11.11 1.62
CA ILE A 6 8.90 -10.78 2.30
C ILE A 6 8.82 -11.61 3.59
N LYS A 7 8.73 -10.93 4.74
CA LYS A 7 8.52 -11.60 6.03
C LYS A 7 7.14 -12.24 6.05
N LYS A 8 7.03 -13.44 6.60
CA LYS A 8 5.74 -14.08 6.81
C LYS A 8 5.10 -13.58 8.12
N LEU A 9 3.80 -13.78 8.28
CA LEU A 9 3.14 -13.39 9.53
C LEU A 9 3.71 -14.14 10.74
N GLU A 10 4.05 -15.42 10.60
CA GLU A 10 4.62 -16.27 11.66
C GLU A 10 5.97 -15.76 12.24
N ASP A 11 6.70 -14.96 11.44
CA ASP A 11 7.94 -14.29 11.84
C ASP A 11 7.67 -13.05 12.72
N ILE A 12 6.44 -12.54 12.71
CA ILE A 12 6.03 -11.27 13.31
C ILE A 12 5.08 -11.51 14.50
N LEU A 13 4.06 -12.35 14.30
CA LEU A 13 3.00 -12.66 15.25
C LEU A 13 2.87 -14.17 15.42
N LYS A 14 2.93 -14.65 16.66
CA LYS A 14 2.73 -16.06 16.98
C LYS A 14 1.24 -16.37 17.03
N LEU A 15 0.72 -17.01 15.97
CA LEU A 15 -0.70 -17.32 15.81
C LEU A 15 -1.29 -18.12 16.97
N ASP A 16 -0.52 -19.06 17.54
CA ASP A 16 -0.95 -19.85 18.71
C ASP A 16 -1.26 -18.99 19.94
N LEU A 17 -0.59 -17.84 20.11
CA LEU A 17 -0.78 -16.93 21.25
C LEU A 17 -2.00 -16.03 21.09
N VAL A 18 -2.56 -15.95 19.88
CA VAL A 18 -3.71 -15.09 19.56
C VAL A 18 -4.93 -15.87 19.09
N LYS A 19 -4.88 -17.21 19.13
CA LYS A 19 -5.97 -18.08 18.66
C LYS A 19 -7.30 -17.81 19.37
N ASP A 20 -7.25 -17.58 20.69
CA ASP A 20 -8.42 -17.36 21.54
C ASP A 20 -8.81 -15.87 21.65
N LYS A 21 -8.09 -15.00 20.93
CA LYS A 21 -8.32 -13.55 20.96
C LYS A 21 -9.31 -13.11 19.90
N ASP A 22 -10.05 -12.05 20.21
CA ASP A 22 -10.90 -11.38 19.23
C ASP A 22 -10.10 -10.40 18.35
N ALA A 23 -10.77 -9.84 17.34
CA ALA A 23 -10.15 -8.91 16.39
C ALA A 23 -9.61 -7.63 17.05
N SER A 24 -10.28 -7.12 18.09
CA SER A 24 -9.91 -5.88 18.79
C SER A 24 -8.66 -6.09 19.67
N GLU A 25 -8.58 -7.24 20.35
CA GLU A 25 -7.39 -7.63 21.09
C GLU A 25 -6.19 -7.81 20.16
N ILE A 26 -6.39 -8.46 19.01
CA ILE A 26 -5.34 -8.65 18.00
C ILE A 26 -4.88 -7.29 17.44
N GLN A 27 -5.82 -6.36 17.21
CA GLN A 27 -5.50 -4.99 16.83
C GLN A 27 -4.56 -4.31 17.83
N THR A 28 -4.93 -4.37 19.10
CA THR A 28 -4.13 -3.77 20.16
C THR A 28 -2.71 -4.35 20.18
N ILE A 29 -2.56 -5.67 20.04
CA ILE A 29 -1.26 -6.34 19.99
C ILE A 29 -0.45 -5.89 18.76
N TRP A 30 -1.09 -5.86 17.59
CA TRP A 30 -0.46 -5.50 16.32
C TRP A 30 0.07 -4.06 16.35
N GLU A 31 -0.73 -3.13 16.85
CA GLU A 31 -0.37 -1.71 16.99
C GLU A 31 0.75 -1.52 18.01
N GLN A 32 0.66 -2.16 19.19
CA GLN A 32 1.69 -2.06 20.23
C GLN A 32 3.04 -2.59 19.77
N TYR A 33 3.05 -3.71 19.05
CA TYR A 33 4.28 -4.30 18.51
C TYR A 33 4.99 -3.40 17.49
N HIS A 34 4.24 -2.60 16.73
CA HIS A 34 4.77 -1.74 15.67
C HIS A 34 5.02 -0.29 16.08
N ARG A 35 4.47 0.17 17.22
CA ARG A 35 4.52 1.57 17.69
C ARG A 35 5.89 2.25 17.59
N ASN A 36 6.97 1.53 17.93
CA ASN A 36 8.33 2.07 17.96
C ASN A 36 9.22 1.54 16.81
N LYS A 37 8.60 0.99 15.76
CA LYS A 37 9.32 0.42 14.62
C LYS A 37 9.22 1.36 13.43
N HIS A 38 10.24 1.32 12.57
CA HIS A 38 10.26 2.06 11.31
C HIS A 38 9.42 1.34 10.25
N VAL A 39 8.12 1.25 10.50
CA VAL A 39 7.13 0.67 9.58
C VAL A 39 5.81 1.43 9.69
N ILE A 40 4.95 1.21 8.71
CA ILE A 40 3.52 1.47 8.84
C ILE A 40 2.79 0.15 9.08
N SER A 41 1.67 0.18 9.79
CA SER A 41 0.88 -1.01 10.07
C SER A 41 -0.60 -0.65 10.17
N ALA A 42 -1.47 -1.54 9.71
CA ALA A 42 -2.91 -1.38 9.83
C ALA A 42 -3.61 -2.71 10.05
N ILE A 43 -4.86 -2.64 10.49
CA ILE A 43 -5.83 -3.73 10.40
C ILE A 43 -6.90 -3.33 9.39
N ILE A 44 -7.23 -4.24 8.49
CA ILE A 44 -8.20 -4.04 7.43
C ILE A 44 -9.32 -5.07 7.61
N PRO A 45 -10.60 -4.66 7.66
CA PRO A 45 -11.71 -5.60 7.63
C PRO A 45 -11.65 -6.51 6.39
N ALA A 46 -11.97 -7.79 6.57
CA ALA A 46 -11.78 -8.80 5.53
C ALA A 46 -12.58 -8.51 4.25
N ASP A 47 -13.78 -7.95 4.39
CA ASP A 47 -14.64 -7.51 3.28
C ASP A 47 -14.01 -6.37 2.48
N GLN A 48 -13.46 -5.36 3.17
CA GLN A 48 -12.74 -4.25 2.54
C GLN A 48 -11.49 -4.74 1.83
N TYR A 49 -10.77 -5.69 2.43
CA TYR A 49 -9.61 -6.30 1.79
C TYR A 49 -9.98 -7.09 0.53
N ALA A 50 -11.12 -7.79 0.51
CA ALA A 50 -11.58 -8.51 -0.68
C ALA A 50 -11.77 -7.55 -1.88
N ALA A 51 -12.39 -6.39 -1.65
CA ALA A 51 -12.56 -5.35 -2.68
C ALA A 51 -11.21 -4.79 -3.16
N ILE A 52 -10.28 -4.52 -2.24
CA ILE A 52 -8.91 -4.09 -2.56
C ILE A 52 -8.21 -5.15 -3.43
N LYS A 53 -8.32 -6.42 -3.05
CA LYS A 53 -7.65 -7.53 -3.72
C LYS A 53 -8.17 -7.75 -5.14
N GLU A 54 -9.48 -7.64 -5.36
CA GLU A 54 -10.07 -7.69 -6.70
C GLU A 54 -9.49 -6.60 -7.60
N LYS A 55 -9.45 -5.35 -7.12
CA LYS A 55 -8.87 -4.23 -7.87
C LYS A 55 -7.38 -4.37 -8.09
N MET A 56 -6.62 -4.88 -7.12
CA MET A 56 -5.19 -5.20 -7.30
C MET A 56 -4.96 -6.18 -8.46
N ASN A 57 -5.82 -7.20 -8.57
CA ASN A 57 -5.72 -8.18 -9.66
C ASN A 57 -6.05 -7.56 -11.02
N LYS A 58 -7.06 -6.67 -11.07
CA LYS A 58 -7.48 -6.03 -12.32
C LYS A 58 -6.54 -4.91 -12.77
N TYR A 59 -6.04 -4.12 -11.83
CA TYR A 59 -5.21 -2.93 -12.06
C TYR A 59 -3.91 -3.03 -11.26
N PRO A 60 -2.98 -3.92 -11.64
CA PRO A 60 -1.82 -4.26 -10.81
C PRO A 60 -0.72 -3.19 -10.79
N THR A 61 -0.80 -2.16 -11.64
CA THR A 61 0.20 -1.09 -11.70
C THR A 61 -0.50 0.27 -11.72
N PHE A 62 0.02 1.23 -10.95
CA PHE A 62 -0.51 2.60 -10.92
C PHE A 62 0.55 3.62 -10.46
N LEU A 63 0.18 4.89 -10.39
CA LEU A 63 1.02 6.00 -9.93
C LEU A 63 0.34 6.75 -8.78
N PHE A 64 1.15 7.23 -7.83
CA PHE A 64 0.70 8.13 -6.77
C PHE A 64 1.59 9.36 -6.71
N PRO A 65 1.02 10.58 -6.67
CA PRO A 65 1.79 11.78 -6.40
C PRO A 65 2.19 11.82 -4.92
N LEU A 66 3.44 12.23 -4.68
CA LEU A 66 3.99 12.48 -3.36
C LEU A 66 4.47 13.95 -3.31
N PRO A 67 3.91 14.79 -2.42
CA PRO A 67 4.35 16.17 -2.29
C PRO A 67 5.82 16.25 -1.88
N ARG A 68 6.58 17.12 -2.54
CA ARG A 68 7.97 17.46 -2.18
C ARG A 68 8.08 18.97 -1.99
N SER A 69 9.25 19.45 -1.58
CA SER A 69 9.49 20.90 -1.39
C SER A 69 9.28 21.73 -2.66
N GLN A 70 9.50 21.12 -3.84
CA GLN A 70 9.26 21.72 -5.15
C GLN A 70 8.42 20.78 -6.02
N GLY A 71 7.11 20.95 -5.97
CA GLY A 71 6.16 20.18 -6.76
C GLY A 71 5.93 18.76 -6.23
N TYR A 72 5.81 17.80 -7.15
CA TYR A 72 5.42 16.43 -6.85
C TYR A 72 6.38 15.43 -7.46
N GLU A 73 6.67 14.38 -6.72
CA GLU A 73 7.30 13.17 -7.22
C GLU A 73 6.22 12.11 -7.46
N PHE A 74 6.32 11.36 -8.56
CA PHE A 74 5.42 10.22 -8.79
C PHE A 74 6.06 8.93 -8.32
N ILE A 75 5.34 8.18 -7.51
CA ILE A 75 5.71 6.86 -7.03
C ILE A 75 4.86 5.83 -7.78
N MET A 76 5.52 4.92 -8.50
CA MET A 76 4.87 3.79 -9.15
C MET A 76 4.58 2.71 -8.12
N CYS A 77 3.35 2.17 -8.13
CA CYS A 77 3.04 0.95 -7.40
C CYS A 77 2.91 -0.22 -8.35
N GLN A 78 3.35 -1.40 -7.91
CA GLN A 78 3.12 -2.68 -8.56
C GLN A 78 2.66 -3.68 -7.53
N SER A 79 1.55 -4.37 -7.79
CA SER A 79 0.95 -5.31 -6.87
C SER A 79 1.06 -6.75 -7.38
N TYR A 80 1.43 -7.67 -6.50
CA TYR A 80 1.54 -9.09 -6.81
C TYR A 80 1.04 -9.91 -5.62
N SER A 81 0.08 -10.81 -5.86
CA SER A 81 -0.56 -11.57 -4.78
C SER A 81 -1.02 -10.63 -3.65
N HIS A 82 -0.47 -10.74 -2.44
CA HIS A 82 -0.84 -9.91 -1.29
C HIS A 82 0.17 -8.78 -0.98
N SER A 83 1.16 -8.56 -1.84
CA SER A 83 2.17 -7.51 -1.69
C SER A 83 2.00 -6.37 -2.70
N ILE A 84 2.43 -5.18 -2.29
CA ILE A 84 2.46 -3.96 -3.09
C ILE A 84 3.84 -3.32 -2.94
N HIS A 85 4.46 -3.03 -4.07
CA HIS A 85 5.82 -2.55 -4.19
C HIS A 85 5.77 -1.13 -4.75
N PHE A 86 6.34 -0.17 -4.03
CA PHE A 86 6.37 1.23 -4.40
C PHE A 86 7.78 1.61 -4.80
N THR A 87 7.92 2.22 -5.97
CA THR A 87 9.22 2.60 -6.55
C THR A 87 9.12 4.02 -7.10
N PRO A 88 10.08 4.92 -6.81
CA PRO A 88 10.12 6.23 -7.46
C PRO A 88 10.13 6.08 -8.98
N LEU A 89 9.21 6.76 -9.68
CA LEU A 89 9.03 6.57 -11.12
C LEU A 89 10.31 6.93 -11.91
N LEU A 90 11.02 7.98 -11.50
CA LEU A 90 12.29 8.37 -12.10
C LEU A 90 13.35 7.27 -11.94
N ALA A 91 13.45 6.64 -10.77
CA ALA A 91 14.37 5.53 -10.55
C ALA A 91 13.99 4.32 -11.42
N PHE A 92 12.70 4.01 -11.55
CA PHE A 92 12.21 2.96 -12.44
C PHE A 92 12.51 3.24 -13.92
N GLN A 93 12.39 4.50 -14.36
CA GLN A 93 12.71 4.86 -15.74
C GLN A 93 14.17 4.59 -16.11
N VAL A 94 15.09 4.80 -15.16
CA VAL A 94 16.54 4.59 -15.34
C VAL A 94 16.94 3.12 -15.16
N HIS A 95 16.45 2.47 -14.10
CA HIS A 95 16.95 1.15 -13.67
C HIS A 95 16.00 -0.02 -13.94
N LYS A 96 14.77 0.26 -14.40
CA LYS A 96 13.72 -0.74 -14.71
C LYS A 96 13.50 -1.68 -13.52
N GLU A 97 13.48 -2.99 -13.77
CA GLU A 97 13.34 -4.05 -12.76
C GLU A 97 14.41 -4.05 -11.65
N ASN A 98 15.51 -3.31 -11.81
CA ASN A 98 16.55 -3.17 -10.80
C ASN A 98 16.41 -1.88 -9.97
N ALA A 99 15.35 -1.09 -10.19
CA ALA A 99 15.11 0.11 -9.41
C ALA A 99 14.82 -0.24 -7.94
N PRO A 100 15.42 0.48 -6.99
CA PRO A 100 15.18 0.23 -5.57
C PRO A 100 13.76 0.65 -5.19
N GLU A 101 13.04 -0.27 -4.55
CA GLU A 101 11.74 0.02 -3.92
C GLU A 101 11.95 0.98 -2.74
N CYS A 102 11.05 1.94 -2.57
CA CYS A 102 11.04 2.86 -1.44
C CYS A 102 10.05 2.45 -0.34
N LEU A 103 9.06 1.61 -0.65
CA LEU A 103 8.09 1.05 0.29
C LEU A 103 7.57 -0.29 -0.24
N THR A 104 7.48 -1.30 0.64
CA THR A 104 6.82 -2.57 0.37
C THR A 104 5.73 -2.80 1.40
N MET A 105 4.48 -2.92 0.97
CA MET A 105 3.34 -3.27 1.81
C MET A 105 2.95 -4.74 1.62
N VAL A 106 2.62 -5.42 2.71
CA VAL A 106 2.20 -6.83 2.72
C VAL A 106 0.91 -6.95 3.51
N HIS A 107 -0.06 -7.65 2.93
CA HIS A 107 -1.31 -8.03 3.57
C HIS A 107 -1.27 -9.50 3.99
N TYR A 108 -1.48 -9.76 5.27
CA TYR A 108 -1.48 -11.09 5.87
C TYR A 108 -2.93 -11.55 6.09
N THR A 109 -3.34 -12.57 5.35
CA THR A 109 -4.73 -13.05 5.26
C THR A 109 -5.04 -14.20 6.21
N GLU A 110 -4.06 -14.67 6.99
CA GLU A 110 -4.18 -15.81 7.89
C GLU A 110 -5.30 -15.65 8.94
N LEU A 111 -5.65 -14.40 9.27
CA LEU A 111 -6.70 -14.06 10.25
C LEU A 111 -8.05 -13.67 9.62
N GLN A 112 -8.26 -13.91 8.32
CA GLN A 112 -9.52 -13.60 7.65
C GLN A 112 -10.74 -14.28 8.29
N HIS A 113 -10.55 -15.45 8.90
CA HIS A 113 -11.60 -16.16 9.65
C HIS A 113 -12.05 -15.42 10.94
N LYS A 114 -11.34 -14.37 11.34
CA LYS A 114 -11.70 -13.41 12.41
C LYS A 114 -12.11 -12.04 11.83
N ASP A 115 -12.52 -12.01 10.56
CA ASP A 115 -12.96 -10.82 9.82
C ASP A 115 -11.90 -9.72 9.65
N ILE A 116 -10.62 -10.05 9.83
CA ILE A 116 -9.50 -9.10 9.73
C ILE A 116 -8.35 -9.58 8.85
N VAL A 117 -7.66 -8.62 8.25
CA VAL A 117 -6.39 -8.78 7.52
C VAL A 117 -5.39 -7.81 8.14
N LEU A 118 -4.20 -8.31 8.45
CA LEU A 118 -3.13 -7.47 9.00
C LEU A 118 -2.32 -6.88 7.84
N MET A 119 -1.96 -5.61 7.93
CA MET A 119 -1.08 -4.95 6.96
C MET A 119 0.19 -4.45 7.65
N ARG A 120 1.32 -4.65 6.98
CA ARG A 120 2.61 -4.05 7.37
C ARG A 120 3.31 -3.48 6.14
N GLY A 121 3.81 -2.25 6.24
CA GLY A 121 4.63 -1.60 5.23
C GLY A 121 6.03 -1.28 5.75
N GLU A 122 7.07 -1.76 5.06
CA GLU A 122 8.47 -1.43 5.33
C GLU A 122 8.95 -0.41 4.29
N TYR A 123 9.52 0.72 4.73
CA TYR A 123 9.98 1.79 3.85
C TYR A 123 11.47 2.09 4.03
N ASP A 124 12.12 2.58 2.96
CA ASP A 124 13.49 3.08 3.03
C ASP A 124 13.49 4.49 3.62
N LYS A 125 14.02 4.61 4.84
CA LYS A 125 14.13 5.88 5.57
C LYS A 125 15.02 6.94 4.90
N ASN A 126 15.85 6.54 3.95
CA ASN A 126 16.67 7.47 3.17
C ASN A 126 15.88 8.11 2.02
N VAL A 127 14.71 7.55 1.69
CA VAL A 127 13.86 7.98 0.57
C VAL A 127 12.52 8.53 1.05
N LEU A 128 11.94 7.93 2.08
CA LEU A 128 10.64 8.29 2.65
C LEU A 128 10.71 8.52 4.16
N THR A 129 10.00 9.53 4.62
CA THR A 129 9.58 9.65 6.02
C THR A 129 8.40 8.72 6.32
N GLY A 130 8.15 8.44 7.60
CA GLY A 130 6.96 7.66 8.00
C GLY A 130 5.64 8.30 7.57
N GLN A 131 5.56 9.64 7.56
CA GLN A 131 4.38 10.37 7.10
C GLN A 131 4.16 10.21 5.59
N GLU A 132 5.23 10.26 4.79
CA GLU A 132 5.15 10.03 3.34
C GLU A 132 4.77 8.58 3.02
N ALA A 133 5.34 7.60 3.74
CA ALA A 133 4.94 6.19 3.61
C ALA A 133 3.45 5.99 3.96
N GLN A 134 2.98 6.62 5.04
CA GLN A 134 1.55 6.58 5.41
C GLN A 134 0.68 7.27 4.36
N CYS A 135 1.13 8.39 3.78
CA CYS A 135 0.42 9.08 2.70
C CYS A 135 0.22 8.15 1.49
N LEU A 136 1.28 7.45 1.05
CA LEU A 136 1.19 6.48 -0.06
C LEU A 136 0.23 5.33 0.26
N ALA A 137 0.25 4.80 1.48
CA ALA A 137 -0.66 3.75 1.91
C ALA A 137 -2.13 4.21 1.93
N ASN A 138 -2.39 5.43 2.40
CA ASN A 138 -3.73 6.01 2.42
C ASN A 138 -4.25 6.25 1.00
N GLN A 139 -3.42 6.82 0.12
CA GLN A 139 -3.77 6.96 -1.30
C GLN A 139 -4.07 5.59 -1.92
N PHE A 140 -3.23 4.59 -1.69
CA PHE A 140 -3.49 3.24 -2.17
C PHE A 140 -4.86 2.72 -1.73
N GLN A 141 -5.19 2.82 -0.44
CA GLN A 141 -6.50 2.40 0.07
C GLN A 141 -7.66 3.19 -0.54
N MET A 142 -7.51 4.49 -0.78
CA MET A 142 -8.56 5.31 -1.41
C MET A 142 -8.86 4.88 -2.85
N TYR A 143 -7.82 4.61 -3.65
CA TYR A 143 -8.01 4.21 -5.06
C TYR A 143 -8.47 2.75 -5.16
N TYR A 144 -7.85 1.86 -4.39
CA TYR A 144 -8.14 0.43 -4.45
C TYR A 144 -9.33 0.01 -3.56
N GLY A 145 -9.85 0.86 -2.68
CA GLY A 145 -10.92 0.51 -1.74
C GLY A 145 -12.32 0.44 -2.33
N GLY A 146 -12.55 0.88 -3.57
CA GLY A 146 -13.87 0.72 -4.23
C GLY A 146 -14.91 1.78 -3.92
N LYS A 147 -14.65 2.69 -2.97
CA LYS A 147 -15.65 3.63 -2.44
C LYS A 147 -15.76 4.95 -3.22
N ASP A 148 -14.78 5.26 -4.07
CA ASP A 148 -14.71 6.50 -4.84
C ASP A 148 -14.68 6.16 -6.34
N GLU A 149 -15.75 6.54 -7.06
CA GLU A 149 -15.90 6.28 -8.49
C GLU A 149 -14.86 7.04 -9.32
N THR A 150 -14.51 8.27 -8.94
CA THR A 150 -13.52 9.09 -9.66
C THR A 150 -12.15 8.43 -9.60
N LYS A 151 -11.74 7.97 -8.42
CA LYS A 151 -10.46 7.27 -8.24
C LYS A 151 -10.46 5.90 -8.93
N SER A 152 -11.59 5.21 -8.93
CA SER A 152 -11.75 3.95 -9.66
C SER A 152 -11.63 4.13 -11.17
N GLN A 153 -12.20 5.21 -11.72
CA GLN A 153 -12.09 5.55 -13.14
C GLN A 153 -10.65 5.91 -13.52
N LEU A 154 -9.90 6.58 -12.64
CA LEU A 154 -8.48 6.88 -12.87
C LEU A 154 -7.62 5.61 -12.93
N LEU A 155 -7.84 4.64 -12.02
CA LEU A 155 -7.18 3.32 -12.07
C LEU A 155 -7.45 2.61 -13.40
N GLN A 156 -8.73 2.57 -13.80
CA GLN A 156 -9.15 1.94 -15.04
C GLN A 156 -8.52 2.63 -16.25
N THR A 157 -8.58 3.97 -16.30
CA THR A 157 -8.04 4.75 -17.42
C THR A 157 -6.54 4.54 -17.55
N PHE A 158 -5.79 4.54 -16.44
CA PHE A 158 -4.35 4.27 -16.48
C PHE A 158 -4.02 2.88 -17.05
N THR A 159 -4.83 1.87 -16.71
CA THR A 159 -4.56 0.48 -17.12
C THR A 159 -5.07 0.16 -18.52
N GLU A 160 -6.30 0.56 -18.84
CA GLU A 160 -7.02 0.14 -20.06
C GLU A 160 -6.93 1.19 -21.18
N HIS A 161 -6.72 2.47 -20.85
CA HIS A 161 -6.70 3.60 -21.79
C HIS A 161 -5.56 4.60 -21.50
N PRO A 162 -4.29 4.15 -21.46
CA PRO A 162 -3.17 4.98 -21.00
C PRO A 162 -2.94 6.25 -21.84
N ASP A 163 -3.36 6.25 -23.10
CA ASP A 163 -3.33 7.41 -24.00
C ASP A 163 -4.25 8.57 -23.55
N LYS A 164 -5.29 8.25 -22.77
CA LYS A 164 -6.23 9.24 -22.21
C LYS A 164 -5.86 9.67 -20.80
N PHE A 165 -4.90 9.01 -20.18
CA PHE A 165 -4.53 9.26 -18.79
C PHE A 165 -3.75 10.56 -18.63
N LYS A 166 -4.16 11.40 -17.67
CA LYS A 166 -3.49 12.66 -17.33
C LYS A 166 -3.00 12.59 -15.89
N HIS A 167 -1.68 12.47 -15.71
CA HIS A 167 -1.07 12.34 -14.38
C HIS A 167 -1.37 13.53 -13.45
N MET A 168 -1.61 14.73 -14.01
CA MET A 168 -1.99 15.90 -13.22
C MET A 168 -3.36 15.77 -12.54
N ASP A 169 -4.26 14.92 -13.06
CA ASP A 169 -5.54 14.65 -12.40
C ASP A 169 -5.30 13.98 -11.03
N LEU A 170 -4.23 13.19 -10.88
CA LEU A 170 -3.85 12.60 -9.59
C LEU A 170 -3.46 13.66 -8.57
N VAL A 171 -2.73 14.69 -9.00
CA VAL A 171 -2.31 15.81 -8.14
C VAL A 171 -3.54 16.56 -7.65
N SER A 172 -4.47 16.86 -8.56
CA SER A 172 -5.75 17.49 -8.18
C SER A 172 -6.57 16.61 -7.23
N GLN A 173 -6.56 15.28 -7.40
CA GLN A 173 -7.22 14.38 -6.45
C GLN A 173 -6.57 14.41 -5.06
N LEU A 174 -5.25 14.55 -4.98
CA LEU A 174 -4.51 14.62 -3.72
C LEU A 174 -4.76 15.94 -2.97
N GLU A 175 -4.76 17.07 -3.68
CA GLU A 175 -4.98 18.40 -3.10
C GLU A 175 -6.42 18.58 -2.58
N ASN A 176 -7.38 17.86 -3.15
CA ASN A 176 -8.79 17.87 -2.73
C ASN A 176 -9.10 16.89 -1.58
N ILE A 177 -8.09 16.20 -1.02
CA ILE A 177 -8.29 15.42 0.20
C ILE A 177 -8.40 16.41 1.36
N SER A 178 -9.62 16.72 1.78
CA SER A 178 -9.88 17.41 3.04
C SER A 178 -9.33 16.56 4.19
N LEU A 179 -8.29 17.05 4.87
CA LEU A 179 -7.84 16.55 6.18
C LEU A 179 -8.86 16.88 7.27
#